data_AF-A0A8T3ZKN4-F1
#
_entry.id   AF-A0A8T3ZKN4-F1
#
_cell.length_a   1.000
_cell.length_b   1.000
_cell.length_c   1.000
_cell.angle_alpha   90.00
_cell.angle_beta   90.00
_cell.angle_gamma   90.00
#
_symmetry.space_group_name_H-M   'P 1'
#
loop_
_entity.id
_entity.type
_entity.pdbx_description
1 polymer ?
#
loop_
_entity_poly.entity_id
_entity_poly.type
_entity_poly.pdbx_seq_one_letter_code
_entity_poly.pdbx_strand_id
1 'polypeptide(L)'
;MARADIEQIIKKAKEVCCLVVLDEAYWQYYGKTNYNFIMKYDNVIILQTFSKAYGLAGVRIGYAIAQESVLSILEKLRPPYSINMTAIIAATVALDDQEYVNSYVKEVSEAKQLLEKFARENNIIIYPTGSNFCIMKVGDKNKEIITALKKEGIVLRELTDSQILGGCIRIGIGNKEQTFILISALKRILEKNKF
;
A
#
# COMPACT_ATOMS: atom_id res chain seq x y z
N MET A 1 -10.43 8.82 -1.25
CA MET A 1 -11.30 9.56 -2.19
C MET A 1 -12.66 8.90 -2.18
N ALA A 2 -13.75 9.66 -2.20
CA ALA A 2 -15.07 9.05 -2.24
C ALA A 2 -15.30 8.42 -3.62
N ARG A 3 -16.09 7.36 -3.67
CA ARG A 3 -16.39 6.65 -4.93
C ARG A 3 -17.05 7.57 -5.97
N ALA A 4 -17.86 8.52 -5.50
CA ALA A 4 -18.50 9.52 -6.35
C ALA A 4 -17.48 10.43 -7.06
N ASP A 5 -16.43 10.86 -6.35
CA ASP A 5 -15.37 11.71 -6.94
C ASP A 5 -14.60 10.94 -8.02
N ILE A 6 -14.29 9.66 -7.77
CA ILE A 6 -13.62 8.78 -8.74
C ILE A 6 -14.47 8.68 -10.01
N GLU A 7 -15.78 8.46 -9.86
CA GLU A 7 -16.71 8.39 -10.99
C GLU A 7 -16.79 9.71 -11.77
N GLN A 8 -16.74 10.85 -11.09
CA GLN A 8 -16.71 12.16 -11.74
C GLN A 8 -15.43 12.33 -12.59
N ILE A 9 -14.27 11.92 -12.06
CA ILE A 9 -13.00 11.93 -12.80
C ILE A 9 -13.11 11.03 -14.04
N ILE A 10 -13.66 9.82 -13.89
CA ILE A 10 -13.83 8.87 -15.01
C ILE A 10 -14.68 9.49 -16.12
N LYS A 11 -15.82 10.12 -15.77
CA LYS A 11 -16.68 10.79 -16.74
C LYS A 11 -15.97 11.94 -17.45
N LYS A 12 -15.25 12.80 -16.70
CA LYS A 12 -14.51 13.93 -17.28
C LYS A 12 -13.34 13.49 -18.15
N ALA A 13 -12.63 12.45 -17.77
CA ALA A 13 -11.58 11.85 -18.60
C ALA A 13 -12.15 11.31 -19.92
N LYS A 14 -13.36 10.71 -19.88
CA LYS A 14 -14.02 10.19 -21.08
C LYS A 14 -14.36 11.30 -22.09
N GLU A 15 -14.80 12.48 -21.61
CA GLU A 15 -15.09 13.65 -22.47
C GLU A 15 -13.87 14.09 -23.32
N VAL A 16 -12.66 13.80 -22.86
CA VAL A 16 -11.39 14.16 -23.54
C VAL A 16 -10.61 12.93 -24.03
N CYS A 17 -11.28 11.80 -24.20
CA CYS A 17 -10.69 10.54 -24.69
C CYS A 17 -9.49 10.04 -23.85
N CYS A 18 -9.51 10.29 -22.54
CA CYS A 18 -8.43 9.91 -21.63
C CYS A 18 -8.78 8.64 -20.84
N LEU A 19 -7.78 7.78 -20.66
CA LEU A 19 -7.85 6.59 -19.81
C LEU A 19 -7.61 6.98 -18.35
N VAL A 20 -8.39 6.38 -17.44
CA VAL A 20 -8.19 6.47 -16.00
C VAL A 20 -7.62 5.16 -15.48
N VAL A 21 -6.44 5.24 -14.88
CA VAL A 21 -5.78 4.09 -14.25
C VAL A 21 -5.98 4.16 -12.75
N LEU A 22 -6.64 3.16 -12.18
CA LEU A 22 -6.84 2.99 -10.75
C LEU A 22 -5.79 1.99 -10.24
N ASP A 23 -4.78 2.48 -9.54
CA ASP A 23 -3.78 1.64 -8.86
C ASP A 23 -4.36 1.09 -7.56
N GLU A 24 -4.75 -0.18 -7.59
CA GLU A 24 -5.33 -0.92 -6.49
C GLU A 24 -4.30 -1.83 -5.80
N ALA A 25 -3.01 -1.49 -5.80
CA ALA A 25 -1.96 -2.36 -5.22
C ALA A 25 -2.15 -2.77 -3.75
N TYR A 26 -2.98 -2.05 -2.98
CA TYR A 26 -3.26 -2.32 -1.56
C TYR A 26 -4.74 -2.67 -1.29
N TRP A 27 -5.52 -3.02 -2.31
CA TRP A 27 -6.97 -3.21 -2.20
C TRP A 27 -7.38 -4.22 -1.12
N GLN A 28 -6.58 -5.27 -0.89
CA GLN A 28 -6.87 -6.28 0.14
C GLN A 28 -6.91 -5.66 1.54
N TYR A 29 -6.00 -4.71 1.83
CA TYR A 29 -5.99 -3.99 3.11
C TYR A 29 -7.08 -2.92 3.18
N TYR A 30 -7.47 -2.35 2.04
CA TYR A 30 -8.55 -1.36 1.98
C TYR A 30 -9.94 -2.01 2.08
N GLY A 31 -10.07 -3.26 1.63
CA GLY A 31 -11.30 -4.04 1.66
C GLY A 31 -12.35 -3.65 0.62
N LYS A 32 -12.01 -2.80 -0.35
CA LYS A 32 -12.92 -2.34 -1.42
C LYS A 32 -12.20 -2.27 -2.75
N THR A 33 -12.89 -2.65 -3.82
CA THR A 33 -12.42 -2.53 -5.21
C THR A 33 -13.40 -1.71 -6.05
N ASN A 34 -12.93 -1.22 -7.17
CA ASN A 34 -13.72 -0.40 -8.10
C ASN A 34 -14.20 -1.16 -9.34
N TYR A 35 -14.29 -2.49 -9.28
CA TYR A 35 -14.62 -3.35 -10.44
C TYR A 35 -15.88 -2.94 -11.19
N ASN A 36 -16.92 -2.42 -10.51
CA ASN A 36 -18.15 -2.00 -11.20
C ASN A 36 -17.92 -0.84 -12.18
N PHE A 37 -16.83 -0.06 -12.04
CA PHE A 37 -16.52 0.97 -13.02
C PHE A 37 -16.05 0.37 -14.34
N ILE A 38 -15.36 -0.77 -14.33
CA ILE A 38 -15.02 -1.49 -15.57
C ILE A 38 -16.29 -1.87 -16.32
N MET A 39 -17.31 -2.35 -15.61
CA MET A 39 -18.59 -2.73 -16.22
C MET A 39 -19.38 -1.55 -16.79
N LYS A 40 -19.11 -0.32 -16.33
CA LYS A 40 -19.86 0.90 -16.68
C LYS A 40 -19.12 1.80 -17.67
N TYR A 41 -17.80 1.74 -17.68
CA TYR A 41 -16.93 2.65 -18.41
C TYR A 41 -15.83 1.88 -19.14
N ASP A 42 -15.62 2.23 -20.40
CA ASP A 42 -14.63 1.66 -21.32
C ASP A 42 -13.25 2.33 -21.24
N ASN A 43 -13.13 3.43 -20.48
CA ASN A 43 -11.89 4.18 -20.32
C ASN A 43 -11.23 3.97 -18.94
N VAL A 44 -11.49 2.84 -18.28
CA VAL A 44 -10.95 2.54 -16.93
C VAL A 44 -10.08 1.28 -16.97
N ILE A 45 -8.92 1.38 -16.33
CA ILE A 45 -8.01 0.26 -16.09
C ILE A 45 -7.80 0.16 -14.58
N ILE A 46 -8.00 -1.02 -14.00
CA ILE A 46 -7.62 -1.31 -12.61
C ILE A 46 -6.34 -2.11 -12.62
N LEU A 47 -5.33 -1.69 -11.85
CA LEU A 47 -4.08 -2.40 -11.68
C LEU A 47 -4.02 -3.07 -10.32
N GLN A 48 -3.66 -4.35 -10.28
CA GLN A 48 -3.48 -5.09 -9.05
C GLN A 48 -2.17 -5.87 -9.07
N THR A 49 -1.67 -6.22 -7.87
CA THR A 49 -0.35 -6.84 -7.72
C THR A 49 -0.35 -7.95 -6.70
N PHE A 50 0.54 -8.91 -6.92
CA PHE A 50 0.88 -9.94 -5.94
C PHE A 50 2.01 -9.50 -5.00
N SER A 51 2.55 -8.28 -5.17
CA SER A 51 3.71 -7.81 -4.40
C SER A 51 3.41 -7.44 -2.96
N LYS A 52 2.13 -7.29 -2.58
CA LYS A 52 1.71 -6.73 -1.28
C LYS A 52 1.11 -7.81 -0.39
N ALA A 53 -0.22 -7.92 -0.33
CA ALA A 53 -0.92 -8.88 0.53
C ALA A 53 -0.49 -10.33 0.28
N TYR A 54 -0.17 -10.68 -0.97
CA TYR A 54 0.29 -12.02 -1.35
C TYR A 54 1.79 -12.29 -1.05
N GLY A 55 2.58 -11.28 -0.67
CA GLY A 55 4.01 -11.46 -0.33
C GLY A 55 4.94 -11.80 -1.50
N LEU A 56 4.48 -11.73 -2.75
CA LEU A 56 5.22 -12.17 -3.94
C LEU A 56 5.96 -11.01 -4.65
N ALA A 57 6.55 -10.08 -3.90
CA ALA A 57 7.22 -8.92 -4.51
C ALA A 57 8.40 -9.31 -5.41
N GLY A 58 9.14 -10.35 -5.03
CA GLY A 58 10.34 -10.81 -5.75
C GLY A 58 10.04 -11.52 -7.07
N VAL A 59 8.88 -12.14 -7.24
CA VAL A 59 8.55 -12.93 -8.45
C VAL A 59 8.03 -12.09 -9.61
N ARG A 60 7.74 -10.80 -9.35
CA ARG A 60 7.38 -9.77 -10.35
C ARG A 60 6.11 -10.09 -11.14
N ILE A 61 4.98 -10.26 -10.43
CA ILE A 61 3.67 -10.49 -11.04
C ILE A 61 2.57 -9.55 -10.55
N GLY A 62 1.72 -9.18 -11.49
CA GLY A 62 0.55 -8.32 -11.34
C GLY A 62 -0.33 -8.44 -12.58
N TYR A 63 -1.47 -7.76 -12.57
CA TYR A 63 -2.44 -7.85 -13.65
C TYR A 63 -3.23 -6.55 -13.78
N ALA A 64 -3.80 -6.37 -14.97
CA ALA A 64 -4.71 -5.29 -15.28
C ALA A 64 -6.10 -5.85 -15.54
N ILE A 65 -7.13 -5.14 -15.09
CA ILE A 65 -8.54 -5.44 -15.37
C ILE A 65 -9.10 -4.24 -16.12
N ALA A 66 -9.60 -4.46 -17.34
CA ALA A 66 -10.18 -3.43 -18.19
C ALA A 66 -11.16 -4.05 -19.19
N GLN A 67 -11.88 -3.21 -19.94
CA GLN A 67 -12.68 -3.67 -21.08
C GLN A 67 -11.80 -4.29 -22.16
N GLU A 68 -12.34 -5.27 -22.90
CA GLU A 68 -11.60 -6.02 -23.93
C GLU A 68 -10.99 -5.10 -25.00
N SER A 69 -11.70 -4.03 -25.37
CA SER A 69 -11.21 -3.02 -26.31
C SER A 69 -9.87 -2.41 -25.86
N VAL A 70 -9.71 -2.13 -24.57
CA VAL A 70 -8.46 -1.61 -23.99
C VAL A 70 -7.41 -2.71 -23.88
N LEU A 71 -7.79 -3.90 -23.37
CA LEU A 71 -6.86 -5.02 -23.19
C LEU A 71 -6.24 -5.47 -24.52
N SER A 72 -7.02 -5.50 -25.60
CA SER A 72 -6.54 -5.86 -26.93
C SER A 72 -5.43 -4.94 -27.46
N ILE A 73 -5.41 -3.68 -27.02
CA ILE A 73 -4.34 -2.72 -27.35
C ILE A 73 -3.13 -2.97 -26.46
N LEU A 74 -3.34 -3.19 -25.15
CA LEU A 74 -2.25 -3.48 -24.21
C LEU A 74 -1.51 -4.78 -24.57
N GLU A 75 -2.22 -5.81 -25.02
CA GLU A 75 -1.63 -7.08 -25.45
C GLU A 75 -0.69 -6.92 -26.64
N LYS A 76 -0.95 -5.97 -27.55
CA LYS A 76 -0.04 -5.66 -28.67
C LYS A 76 1.29 -5.06 -28.21
N LEU A 77 1.30 -4.42 -27.05
CA LEU A 77 2.50 -3.82 -26.45
C LEU A 77 3.23 -4.80 -25.53
N ARG A 78 2.58 -5.89 -25.12
CA ARG A 78 3.14 -6.85 -24.17
C ARG A 78 4.23 -7.69 -24.85
N PRO A 79 5.47 -7.70 -24.33
CA PRO A 79 6.51 -8.56 -24.87
C PRO A 79 6.13 -10.04 -24.71
N PRO A 80 6.52 -10.90 -25.67
CA PRO A 80 6.36 -12.34 -25.52
C PRO A 80 7.12 -12.81 -24.27
N TYR A 81 6.54 -13.77 -23.53
CA TYR A 81 7.14 -14.37 -22.33
C TYR A 81 7.53 -13.36 -21.23
N SER A 82 6.78 -12.26 -21.11
CA SER A 82 6.97 -11.21 -20.10
C SER A 82 6.75 -11.66 -18.64
N ILE A 83 6.24 -12.88 -18.42
CA ILE A 83 6.00 -13.46 -17.10
C ILE A 83 6.79 -14.76 -17.00
N ASN A 84 7.57 -14.91 -15.92
CA ASN A 84 8.34 -16.13 -15.66
C ASN A 84 7.46 -17.24 -15.07
N MET A 85 7.86 -18.50 -15.28
CA MET A 85 7.11 -19.68 -14.81
C MET A 85 6.91 -19.69 -13.29
N THR A 86 7.94 -19.33 -12.51
CA THR A 86 7.86 -19.28 -11.05
C THR A 86 6.77 -18.32 -10.58
N ALA A 87 6.60 -17.19 -11.25
CA ALA A 87 5.59 -16.21 -10.93
C ALA A 87 4.17 -16.72 -11.22
N ILE A 88 3.97 -17.45 -12.33
CA ILE A 88 2.69 -18.08 -12.65
C ILE A 88 2.32 -19.09 -11.56
N ILE A 89 3.23 -20.02 -11.24
CA ILE A 89 3.00 -21.05 -10.22
C ILE A 89 2.68 -20.41 -8.86
N ALA A 90 3.51 -19.46 -8.42
CA ALA A 90 3.34 -18.81 -7.12
C ALA A 90 2.01 -18.03 -7.05
N ALA A 91 1.63 -17.31 -8.11
CA ALA A 91 0.37 -16.58 -8.14
C ALA A 91 -0.84 -17.52 -8.16
N THR A 92 -0.80 -18.65 -8.89
CA THR A 92 -1.88 -19.63 -8.89
C THR A 92 -2.10 -20.20 -7.48
N VAL A 93 -1.05 -20.68 -6.82
CA VAL A 93 -1.15 -21.21 -5.45
C VAL A 93 -1.66 -20.15 -4.47
N ALA A 94 -1.17 -18.91 -4.60
CA ALA A 94 -1.60 -17.80 -3.75
C ALA A 94 -3.06 -17.38 -4.02
N LEU A 95 -3.57 -17.56 -5.24
CA LEU A 95 -4.98 -17.34 -5.56
C LEU A 95 -5.88 -18.42 -4.94
N ASP A 96 -5.41 -19.67 -4.86
CA ASP A 96 -6.16 -20.77 -4.26
C ASP A 96 -6.20 -20.67 -2.72
N ASP A 97 -5.14 -20.16 -2.09
CA ASP A 97 -5.04 -20.00 -0.62
C ASP A 97 -5.46 -18.59 -0.14
N GLN A 98 -6.73 -18.22 -0.40
CA GLN A 98 -7.27 -16.95 0.08
C GLN A 98 -7.41 -16.90 1.62
N GLU A 99 -7.56 -18.04 2.28
CA GLU A 99 -7.64 -18.10 3.74
C GLU A 99 -6.37 -17.58 4.40
N TYR A 100 -5.20 -18.04 3.92
CA TYR A 100 -3.92 -17.52 4.39
C TYR A 100 -3.80 -16.01 4.15
N VAL A 101 -4.09 -15.53 2.93
CA VAL A 101 -3.99 -14.10 2.58
C VAL A 101 -4.89 -13.24 3.46
N ASN A 102 -6.14 -13.66 3.67
CA ASN A 102 -7.10 -12.93 4.51
C ASN A 102 -6.68 -12.92 5.99
N SER A 103 -6.14 -14.03 6.49
CA SER A 103 -5.62 -14.12 7.85
C SER A 103 -4.43 -13.17 8.07
N TYR A 104 -3.49 -13.11 7.13
CA TYR A 104 -2.35 -12.20 7.16
C TYR A 104 -2.78 -10.73 7.06
N VAL A 105 -3.69 -10.38 6.15
CA VAL A 105 -4.26 -9.03 6.04
C VAL A 105 -4.93 -8.60 7.35
N LYS A 106 -5.66 -9.51 7.99
CA LYS A 106 -6.27 -9.26 9.31
C LYS A 106 -5.21 -9.02 10.37
N GLU A 107 -4.18 -9.86 10.47
CA GLU A 107 -3.10 -9.71 11.45
C GLU A 107 -2.39 -8.36 11.30
N VAL A 108 -2.01 -7.99 10.07
CA VAL A 108 -1.35 -6.72 9.76
C VAL A 108 -2.28 -5.54 10.09
N SER A 109 -3.58 -5.66 9.85
CA SER A 109 -4.55 -4.61 10.19
C SER A 109 -4.69 -4.43 11.70
N GLU A 110 -4.73 -5.52 12.47
CA GLU A 110 -4.71 -5.48 13.93
C GLU A 110 -3.40 -4.90 14.46
N ALA A 111 -2.25 -5.28 13.88
CA ALA A 111 -0.94 -4.74 14.24
C ALA A 111 -0.88 -3.23 13.99
N LYS A 112 -1.41 -2.76 12.85
CA LYS A 112 -1.51 -1.34 12.54
C LYS A 112 -2.31 -0.56 13.58
N GLN A 113 -3.44 -1.12 14.04
CA GLN A 113 -4.25 -0.50 15.11
C GLN A 113 -3.47 -0.35 16.42
N LEU A 114 -2.53 -1.25 16.74
CA LEU A 114 -1.65 -1.11 17.91
C LEU A 114 -0.75 0.12 17.79
N LEU A 115 -0.16 0.35 16.61
CA LEU A 115 0.67 1.52 16.35
C LEU A 115 -0.14 2.82 16.38
N GLU A 116 -1.34 2.82 15.79
CA GLU A 116 -2.26 3.97 15.81
C GLU A 116 -2.71 4.29 17.25
N LYS A 117 -2.99 3.27 18.06
CA LYS A 117 -3.31 3.42 19.49
C LYS A 117 -2.13 4.03 20.24
N PHE A 118 -0.92 3.49 20.07
CA PHE A 118 0.28 4.04 20.69
C PHE A 118 0.50 5.51 20.33
N ALA A 119 0.37 5.86 19.04
CA ALA A 119 0.54 7.23 18.58
C ALA A 119 -0.48 8.18 19.23
N ARG A 120 -1.76 7.77 19.30
CA ARG A 120 -2.81 8.55 19.98
C ARG A 120 -2.50 8.78 21.46
N GLU A 121 -2.05 7.75 22.17
CA GLU A 121 -1.69 7.85 23.60
C GLU A 121 -0.48 8.78 23.85
N ASN A 122 0.36 9.00 22.84
CA ASN A 122 1.56 9.83 22.94
C ASN A 122 1.45 11.16 22.16
N ASN A 123 0.24 11.56 21.76
CA ASN A 123 -0.02 12.78 20.98
C ASN A 123 0.80 12.88 19.68
N ILE A 124 1.10 11.73 19.06
CA ILE A 124 1.80 11.65 17.79
C ILE A 124 0.77 11.59 16.65
N ILE A 125 0.95 12.45 15.65
CA ILE A 125 0.08 12.46 14.48
C ILE A 125 0.45 11.28 13.57
N ILE A 126 -0.50 10.37 13.36
CA ILE A 126 -0.48 9.37 12.30
C ILE A 126 -1.61 9.66 11.31
N TYR A 127 -1.28 9.70 10.02
CA TYR A 127 -2.26 9.79 8.95
C TYR A 127 -2.77 8.38 8.61
N PRO A 128 -4.10 8.17 8.64
CA PRO A 128 -4.69 6.88 8.30
C PRO A 128 -4.47 6.57 6.82
N THR A 129 -4.32 5.29 6.51
CA THR A 129 -4.12 4.79 5.15
C THR A 129 -5.00 3.57 4.90
N GLY A 130 -5.35 3.32 3.65
CA GLY A 130 -6.00 2.06 3.22
C GLY A 130 -5.00 0.93 2.92
N SER A 131 -3.86 0.90 3.60
CA SER A 131 -2.72 0.02 3.25
C SER A 131 -2.06 -0.59 4.49
N ASN A 132 -1.04 -1.43 4.26
CA ASN A 132 -0.17 -1.99 5.30
C ASN A 132 0.96 -1.04 5.72
N PHE A 133 0.77 0.26 5.64
CA PHE A 133 1.75 1.23 6.15
C PHE A 133 1.06 2.42 6.79
N CYS A 134 1.70 3.05 7.77
CA CYS A 134 1.26 4.32 8.32
C CYS A 134 2.19 5.46 7.87
N ILE A 135 1.69 6.69 7.88
CA ILE A 135 2.52 7.88 7.76
C ILE A 135 2.48 8.60 9.09
N MET A 136 3.63 8.73 9.75
CA MET A 136 3.76 9.34 11.06
C MET A 136 4.50 10.68 10.94
N LYS A 137 3.93 11.74 11.49
CA LYS A 137 4.57 13.06 11.53
C LYS A 137 5.51 13.14 12.71
N VAL A 138 6.78 13.40 12.44
CA VAL A 138 7.86 13.48 13.44
C VAL A 138 8.58 14.84 13.42
N GLY A 139 8.21 15.73 12.49
CA GLY A 139 8.72 17.09 12.40
C GLY A 139 10.23 17.13 12.16
N ASP A 140 10.91 18.10 12.77
CA ASP A 140 12.34 18.34 12.58
C ASP A 140 13.22 17.22 13.14
N LYS A 141 12.70 16.45 14.11
CA LYS A 141 13.39 15.29 14.71
C LYS A 141 13.40 14.04 13.80
N ASN A 142 12.94 14.15 12.56
CA ASN A 142 12.86 13.02 11.61
C ASN A 142 14.19 12.26 11.48
N LYS A 143 15.27 12.98 11.17
CA LYS A 143 16.61 12.39 10.97
C LYS A 143 17.13 11.72 12.23
N GLU A 144 16.92 12.33 13.39
CA GLU A 144 17.36 11.80 14.68
C GLU A 144 16.64 10.50 15.02
N ILE A 145 15.31 10.48 14.87
CA ILE A 145 14.47 9.29 15.14
C ILE A 145 14.84 8.17 14.18
N ILE A 146 14.98 8.44 12.88
CA ILE A 146 15.36 7.42 11.90
C ILE A 146 16.76 6.88 12.18
N THR A 147 17.71 7.73 12.50
CA THR A 147 19.08 7.30 12.84
C THR A 147 19.09 6.44 14.09
N ALA A 148 18.32 6.81 15.12
CA ALA A 148 18.19 6.04 16.35
C ALA A 148 17.53 4.67 16.11
N LEU A 149 16.43 4.62 15.36
CA LEU A 149 15.76 3.38 14.98
C LEU A 149 16.67 2.48 14.14
N LYS A 150 17.42 3.04 13.19
CA LYS A 150 18.37 2.28 12.36
C LYS A 150 19.47 1.63 13.20
N LYS A 151 19.95 2.29 14.26
CA LYS A 151 20.91 1.70 15.22
C LYS A 151 20.32 0.51 16.00
N GLU A 152 19.00 0.47 16.16
CA GLU A 152 18.27 -0.66 16.73
C GLU A 152 17.85 -1.70 15.67
N GLY A 153 18.35 -1.60 14.43
CA GLY A 153 18.03 -2.53 13.34
C GLY A 153 16.69 -2.27 12.66
N ILE A 154 16.00 -1.18 12.98
CA ILE A 154 14.69 -0.82 12.43
C ILE A 154 14.87 0.18 11.30
N VAL A 155 14.57 -0.24 10.07
CA VAL A 155 14.69 0.60 8.88
C VAL A 155 13.31 1.09 8.42
N LEU A 156 13.12 2.41 8.42
CA LEU A 156 11.91 3.05 7.96
C LEU A 156 12.21 3.98 6.77
N ARG A 157 11.17 4.36 6.03
CA ARG A 157 11.32 5.25 4.88
C ARG A 157 11.02 6.69 5.26
N GLU A 158 12.01 7.56 5.07
CA GLU A 158 11.83 9.01 5.15
C GLU A 158 11.00 9.53 3.97
N LEU A 159 10.18 10.56 4.22
CA LEU A 159 9.41 11.25 3.19
C LEU A 159 9.88 12.71 3.01
N THR A 160 11.14 13.00 3.32
CA THR A 160 11.74 14.34 3.25
C THR A 160 11.66 14.97 1.86
N ASP A 161 11.67 14.15 0.81
CA ASP A 161 11.60 14.62 -0.58
C ASP A 161 10.19 15.08 -0.98
N SER A 162 9.19 14.87 -0.12
CA SER A 162 7.81 15.31 -0.35
C SER A 162 7.61 16.75 0.12
N GLN A 163 7.15 17.63 -0.78
CA GLN A 163 6.75 19.00 -0.43
C GLN A 163 5.59 19.04 0.58
N ILE A 164 4.73 18.02 0.59
CA ILE A 164 3.50 17.97 1.41
C ILE A 164 3.73 17.14 2.69
N LEU A 165 4.57 16.09 2.61
CA LEU A 165 4.82 15.16 3.70
C LEU A 165 6.21 15.33 4.34
N GLY A 166 6.86 16.48 4.12
CA GLY A 166 8.11 16.84 4.78
C GLY A 166 8.00 16.67 6.30
N GLY A 167 9.03 16.08 6.91
CA GLY A 167 9.02 15.76 8.34
C GLY A 167 8.16 14.55 8.72
N CYS A 168 7.65 13.78 7.76
CA CYS A 168 6.98 12.49 8.02
C CYS A 168 7.87 11.28 7.72
N ILE A 169 7.54 10.16 8.35
CA ILE A 169 8.12 8.85 8.07
C ILE A 169 7.02 7.86 7.66
N ARG A 170 7.32 7.01 6.69
CA ARG A 170 6.44 5.92 6.27
C ARG A 170 6.87 4.63 6.95
N ILE A 171 5.96 4.07 7.74
CA ILE A 171 6.18 2.87 8.54
C ILE A 171 5.45 1.71 7.87
N GLY A 172 6.20 0.74 7.33
CA GLY A 172 5.62 -0.53 6.89
C GLY A 172 5.19 -1.36 8.09
N ILE A 173 3.96 -1.87 8.06
CA ILE A 173 3.39 -2.72 9.10
C ILE A 173 3.49 -4.16 8.62
N GLY A 174 4.15 -4.99 9.43
CA GLY A 174 4.18 -6.44 9.28
C GLY A 174 3.34 -7.08 10.39
N ASN A 175 3.89 -8.10 11.03
CA ASN A 175 3.20 -8.82 12.09
C ASN A 175 3.16 -8.03 13.42
N LYS A 176 2.42 -8.56 14.41
CA LYS A 176 2.29 -7.92 15.73
C LYS A 176 3.62 -7.80 16.47
N GLU A 177 4.46 -8.82 16.40
CA GLU A 177 5.77 -8.85 17.06
C GLU A 177 6.67 -7.71 16.56
N GLN A 178 6.81 -7.56 15.25
CA GLN A 178 7.56 -6.47 14.63
C GLN A 178 7.01 -5.10 15.04
N THR A 179 5.69 -4.99 15.16
CA THR A 179 5.05 -3.74 15.58
C THR A 179 5.33 -3.44 17.07
N PHE A 180 5.35 -4.45 17.94
CA PHE A 180 5.74 -4.28 19.35
C PHE A 180 7.21 -3.89 19.50
N ILE A 181 8.11 -4.47 18.70
CA ILE A 181 9.53 -4.08 18.64
C ILE A 181 9.65 -2.60 18.29
N LEU A 182 8.94 -2.15 17.23
CA LEU A 182 8.91 -0.75 16.82
C LEU A 182 8.36 0.16 17.92
N ILE A 183 7.21 -0.16 18.51
CA ILE A 183 6.60 0.66 19.57
C ILE A 183 7.56 0.78 20.77
N SER A 184 8.23 -0.31 21.14
CA SER A 184 9.19 -0.32 22.26
C SER A 184 10.40 0.58 21.96
N ALA A 185 10.91 0.54 20.73
CA ALA A 185 11.99 1.43 20.29
C ALA A 185 11.56 2.91 20.28
N LEU A 186 10.37 3.20 19.74
CA LEU A 186 9.81 4.55 19.73
C LEU A 186 9.65 5.10 21.15
N LYS A 187 9.13 4.33 22.10
CA LYS A 187 9.01 4.74 23.51
C LYS A 187 10.36 5.20 24.08
N ARG A 188 11.40 4.38 23.95
CA ARG A 188 12.75 4.71 24.44
C ARG A 188 13.32 5.97 23.80
N ILE A 189 13.13 6.14 22.50
CA ILE A 189 13.67 7.27 21.73
C ILE A 189 12.94 8.56 22.10
N LEU A 190 11.62 8.51 22.23
CA LEU A 190 10.79 9.67 22.57
C LEU A 190 11.01 10.11 24.04
N GLU A 191 11.23 9.18 24.96
CA GLU A 191 11.58 9.47 26.35
C GLU A 191 12.97 10.14 26.49
N LYS A 192 13.95 9.73 25.67
CA LYS A 192 15.29 10.34 25.67
C LYS A 192 15.31 11.72 25.03
N ASN A 193 14.45 11.96 24.05
CA ASN A 193 14.38 13.21 23.28
C ASN A 193 13.27 14.14 23.78
N LYS A 194 12.92 14.10 25.09
CA LYS A 194 11.78 14.81 25.70
C LYS A 194 11.47 16.12 24.99
N PHE A 195 10.29 16.14 24.38
CA PHE A 195 9.64 17.31 23.81
C PHE A 195 9.27 18.31 24.91
#